data_AF-A0A3B6R6I6-F1
#
_entry.id   AF-A0A3B6R6I6-F1
#
_cell.length_a   1.000
_cell.length_b   1.000
_cell.length_c   1.000
_cell.angle_alpha   90.00
_cell.angle_beta   90.00
_cell.angle_gamma   90.00
#
_symmetry.space_group_name_H-M   'P 1'
#
loop_
_entity.id
_entity.type
_entity.pdbx_description
1 polymer ?
#
loop_
_entity_poly.entity_id
_entity_poly.type
_entity_poly.pdbx_seq_one_letter_code
_entity_poly.pdbx_strand_id
1 'polypeptide(L)'
;MQSIPRTVALDEKTRTNLIQWPVEELDTLRINTTDLSGISVGAGSVVSLPLHQTSQLDIEASFRINASTIEALNEVDVGYNCTMTSGAATRGALGPFGILVLANVALTEQTAVYFYVSKGLDGGLRTHFCHDELRSTHATDVAKEVVGSTVPVLDGEDFSVRVLVDHSIVQSFVMGGRMTATSRAYPTEAIYAAAGVYLFNNATGASITAEKLVVHDMDSSYNRIFTDEDLLVLD
;
A
#
# COMPACT_ATOMS: atom_id res chain seq x y z
N MET A 1 -20.44 -2.41 -3.00
CA MET A 1 -19.22 -2.22 -2.20
C MET A 1 -19.00 -0.72 -2.08
N GLN A 2 -18.73 -0.23 -0.88
CA GLN A 2 -18.45 1.18 -0.61
C GLN A 2 -17.03 1.29 -0.07
N SER A 3 -16.27 2.27 -0.56
CA SER A 3 -14.98 2.63 0.05
C SER A 3 -15.21 3.33 1.39
N ILE A 4 -14.18 3.40 2.23
CA ILE A 4 -14.24 4.26 3.42
C ILE A 4 -14.46 5.70 2.96
N PRO A 5 -15.35 6.48 3.62
CA PRO A 5 -15.55 7.90 3.30
C PRO A 5 -14.26 8.70 3.35
N ARG A 6 -14.15 9.70 2.47
CA ARG A 6 -12.93 10.48 2.28
C ARG A 6 -13.24 11.96 2.22
N THR A 7 -12.35 12.79 2.77
CA THR A 7 -12.28 14.20 2.42
C THR A 7 -11.69 14.36 1.02
N VAL A 8 -12.10 15.40 0.29
CA VAL A 8 -11.53 15.76 -1.00
C VAL A 8 -11.14 17.23 -1.00
N ALA A 9 -9.88 17.52 -1.30
CA ALA A 9 -9.35 18.88 -1.36
C ALA A 9 -8.41 19.05 -2.56
N LEU A 10 -8.15 20.30 -2.98
CA LEU A 10 -7.11 20.59 -3.95
C LEU A 10 -5.73 20.39 -3.31
N ASP A 11 -4.80 19.76 -4.03
CA ASP A 11 -3.39 19.73 -3.62
C ASP A 11 -2.77 21.11 -3.87
N GLU A 12 -2.65 21.93 -2.84
CA GLU A 12 -2.05 23.27 -2.94
C GLU A 12 -0.56 23.26 -3.33
N LYS A 13 0.16 22.14 -3.11
CA LYS A 13 1.59 22.04 -3.46
C LYS A 13 1.78 21.87 -4.97
N THR A 14 0.99 20.99 -5.58
CA THR A 14 1.10 20.69 -7.01
C THR A 14 0.16 21.51 -7.88
N ARG A 15 -1.00 21.90 -7.33
CA ARG A 15 -2.15 22.51 -8.04
C ARG A 15 -2.66 21.70 -9.23
N THR A 16 -2.27 20.43 -9.32
CA THR A 16 -2.63 19.52 -10.42
C THR A 16 -3.33 18.25 -9.94
N ASN A 17 -3.41 18.04 -8.62
CA ASN A 17 -3.97 16.84 -8.01
C ASN A 17 -5.11 17.21 -7.06
N LEU A 18 -6.06 16.28 -6.90
CA LEU A 18 -6.94 16.27 -5.74
C LEU A 18 -6.33 15.36 -4.68
N ILE A 19 -6.35 15.81 -3.43
CA ILE A 19 -6.03 15.01 -2.26
C ILE A 19 -7.31 14.31 -1.80
N GLN A 20 -7.25 12.99 -1.74
CA GLN A 20 -8.26 12.18 -1.06
C GLN A 20 -7.63 11.55 0.18
N TRP A 21 -8.30 11.67 1.31
CA TRP A 21 -7.81 11.15 2.59
C TRP A 21 -8.96 10.54 3.40
N PRO A 22 -8.76 9.42 4.13
CA PRO A 22 -9.79 8.91 5.03
C PRO A 22 -10.26 10.01 5.98
N VAL A 23 -11.56 10.02 6.26
CA VAL A 23 -12.12 10.90 7.30
C VAL A 23 -11.51 10.58 8.67
N GLU A 24 -11.37 11.59 9.53
CA GLU A 24 -10.66 11.47 10.81
C GLU A 24 -11.36 10.53 11.80
N GLU A 25 -12.67 10.35 11.66
CA GLU A 25 -13.47 9.43 12.47
C GLU A 25 -12.99 7.97 12.33
N LEU A 26 -12.36 7.62 11.21
CA LEU A 26 -11.76 6.30 11.03
C LEU A 26 -10.71 6.01 12.12
N ASP A 27 -9.97 7.02 12.56
CA ASP A 27 -8.87 6.85 13.51
C ASP A 27 -9.38 6.42 14.89
N THR A 28 -10.67 6.61 15.19
CA THR A 28 -11.31 6.13 16.43
C THR A 28 -11.41 4.61 16.53
N LEU A 29 -11.29 3.90 15.40
CA LEU A 29 -11.26 2.44 15.35
C LEU A 29 -9.86 1.86 15.63
N ARG A 30 -8.82 2.70 15.72
CA ARG A 30 -7.46 2.25 16.04
C ARG A 30 -7.40 1.80 17.49
N ILE A 31 -6.90 0.59 17.72
CA ILE A 31 -6.74 0.03 19.07
C ILE A 31 -5.25 -0.15 19.41
N ASN A 32 -4.66 -1.30 19.08
CA ASN A 32 -3.24 -1.53 19.32
C ASN A 32 -2.40 -0.87 18.25
N THR A 33 -1.20 -0.42 18.63
CA THR A 33 -0.25 0.20 17.71
C THR A 33 1.10 -0.49 17.84
N THR A 34 1.68 -0.88 16.72
CA THR A 34 3.02 -1.46 16.64
C THR A 34 3.89 -0.59 15.74
N ASP A 35 4.96 -0.03 16.30
CA ASP A 35 5.96 0.73 15.55
C ASP A 35 7.12 -0.19 15.15
N LEU A 36 7.34 -0.32 13.85
CA LEU A 36 8.35 -1.16 13.19
C LEU A 36 9.26 -0.32 12.28
N SER A 37 9.37 0.98 12.57
CA SER A 37 10.17 1.93 11.80
C SER A 37 11.68 1.61 11.85
N GLY A 38 12.41 2.02 10.82
CA GLY A 38 13.86 1.84 10.71
C GLY A 38 14.31 0.50 10.11
N ILE A 39 13.39 -0.34 9.64
CA ILE A 39 13.75 -1.61 8.99
C ILE A 39 14.34 -1.34 7.60
N SER A 40 15.58 -1.78 7.39
CA SER A 40 16.19 -1.82 6.05
C SER A 40 15.95 -3.16 5.38
N VAL A 41 15.47 -3.13 4.13
CA VAL A 41 15.19 -4.30 3.30
C VAL A 41 16.10 -4.29 2.08
N GLY A 42 16.99 -5.27 2.01
CA GLY A 42 17.92 -5.45 0.89
C GLY A 42 17.21 -5.80 -0.42
N ALA A 43 17.91 -5.64 -1.54
CA ALA A 43 17.41 -6.04 -2.85
C ALA A 43 17.06 -7.54 -2.88
N GLY A 44 15.92 -7.89 -3.48
CA GLY A 44 15.39 -9.26 -3.55
C GLY A 44 14.93 -9.87 -2.22
N SER A 45 14.74 -9.07 -1.17
CA SER A 45 14.45 -9.56 0.19
C SER A 45 12.99 -9.34 0.61
N VAL A 46 12.53 -10.18 1.54
CA VAL A 46 11.22 -10.09 2.19
C VAL A 46 11.41 -10.23 3.70
N VAL A 47 10.74 -9.41 4.49
CA VAL A 47 10.80 -9.38 5.95
C VAL A 47 9.39 -9.51 6.51
N SER A 48 9.15 -10.53 7.34
CA SER A 48 7.88 -10.71 8.03
C SER A 48 7.72 -9.69 9.15
N LEU A 49 6.52 -9.12 9.29
CA LEU A 49 6.18 -8.19 10.35
C LEU A 49 5.46 -8.93 11.49
N PRO A 50 5.96 -8.87 12.73
CA PRO A 50 5.32 -9.52 13.86
C PRO A 50 4.11 -8.69 14.33
N LEU A 51 2.93 -9.00 13.81
CA LEU A 51 1.67 -8.32 14.14
C LEU A 51 0.71 -9.23 14.91
N HIS A 52 -0.19 -8.63 15.71
CA HIS A 52 -1.19 -9.36 16.49
C HIS A 52 -2.35 -9.88 15.62
N GLN A 53 -2.76 -9.08 14.63
CA GLN A 53 -3.70 -9.46 13.58
C GLN A 53 -3.22 -8.92 12.22
N THR A 54 -3.81 -9.41 11.14
CA THR A 54 -3.29 -9.20 9.76
C THR A 54 -4.36 -8.93 8.71
N SER A 55 -5.64 -9.03 9.09
CA SER A 55 -6.77 -8.89 8.16
C SER A 55 -7.59 -7.61 8.38
N GLN A 56 -7.43 -6.90 9.50
CA GLN A 56 -8.08 -5.62 9.74
C GLN A 56 -7.08 -4.61 10.32
N LEU A 57 -6.47 -3.80 9.45
CA LEU A 57 -5.30 -2.98 9.77
C LEU A 57 -5.38 -1.59 9.13
N ASP A 58 -4.71 -0.64 9.77
CA ASP A 58 -4.35 0.65 9.21
C ASP A 58 -2.84 0.85 9.33
N ILE A 59 -2.15 0.81 8.18
CA ILE A 59 -0.70 0.80 8.08
C ILE A 59 -0.25 2.14 7.53
N GLU A 60 0.58 2.87 8.27
CA GLU A 60 1.25 4.08 7.79
C GLU A 60 2.74 3.80 7.56
N ALA A 61 3.18 3.93 6.32
CA ALA A 61 4.57 3.67 5.95
C ALA A 61 5.19 4.82 5.14
N SER A 62 6.49 5.03 5.31
CA SER A 62 7.30 5.81 4.39
C SER A 62 8.62 5.10 4.12
N PHE A 63 9.06 5.14 2.87
CA PHE A 63 10.28 4.48 2.42
C PHE A 63 11.27 5.50 1.89
N ARG A 64 12.56 5.20 2.08
CA ARG A 64 13.67 5.96 1.53
C ARG A 64 14.63 5.03 0.77
N ILE A 65 15.12 5.55 -0.34
CA ILE A 65 16.21 4.98 -1.13
C ILE A 65 17.42 5.90 -0.94
N ASN A 66 18.61 5.33 -0.77
CA ASN A 66 19.83 6.14 -0.67
C ASN A 66 20.05 6.96 -1.95
N ALA A 67 20.28 8.27 -1.80
CA ALA A 67 20.51 9.18 -2.92
C ALA A 67 21.70 8.74 -3.80
N SER A 68 22.79 8.27 -3.18
CA SER A 68 23.95 7.74 -3.91
C SER A 68 23.62 6.53 -4.78
N THR A 69 22.64 5.70 -4.39
CA THR A 69 22.16 4.58 -5.21
C THR A 69 21.38 5.07 -6.42
N ILE A 70 20.56 6.10 -6.26
CA ILE A 70 19.82 6.73 -7.36
C ILE A 70 20.77 7.41 -8.35
N GLU A 71 21.77 8.15 -7.85
CA GLU A 71 22.76 8.85 -8.66
C GLU A 71 23.64 7.88 -9.47
N ALA A 72 24.06 6.77 -8.86
CA ALA A 72 24.85 5.74 -9.52
C ALA A 72 24.07 4.92 -10.57
N LEU A 73 22.75 5.07 -10.63
CA LEU A 73 21.90 4.30 -11.53
C LEU A 73 22.05 4.77 -12.99
N ASN A 74 22.52 3.89 -13.87
CA ASN A 74 22.57 4.14 -15.31
C ASN A 74 21.42 3.47 -16.10
N GLU A 75 20.66 2.60 -15.45
CA GLU A 75 19.54 1.91 -16.07
C GLU A 75 18.37 2.87 -16.30
N VAL A 76 17.87 2.90 -17.54
CA VAL A 76 16.69 3.67 -17.95
C VAL A 76 15.53 2.72 -18.12
N ASP A 77 14.40 3.07 -17.53
CA ASP A 77 13.14 2.36 -17.67
C ASP A 77 12.02 3.37 -17.97
N VAL A 78 11.72 3.48 -19.27
CA VAL A 78 10.70 4.36 -19.82
C VAL A 78 9.38 3.63 -20.13
N GLY A 79 9.35 2.31 -19.99
CA GLY A 79 8.21 1.48 -20.39
C GLY A 79 7.33 1.03 -19.23
N TYR A 80 7.79 1.17 -17.99
CA TYR A 80 7.05 0.68 -16.84
C TYR A 80 5.67 1.34 -16.67
N ASN A 81 4.67 0.50 -16.51
CA ASN A 81 3.36 0.85 -15.98
C ASN A 81 2.80 -0.35 -15.19
N CYS A 82 1.91 -0.09 -14.24
CA CYS A 82 1.36 -1.14 -13.38
C CYS A 82 0.61 -2.22 -14.17
N THR A 83 -0.18 -1.85 -15.18
CA THR A 83 -1.15 -2.75 -15.81
C THR A 83 -0.56 -3.70 -16.87
N MET A 84 0.60 -3.39 -17.46
CA MET A 84 1.21 -4.18 -18.54
C MET A 84 2.37 -5.06 -18.07
N THR A 85 2.64 -5.08 -16.77
CA THR A 85 3.76 -5.81 -16.19
C THR A 85 3.29 -7.06 -15.43
N SER A 86 4.23 -7.95 -15.09
CA SER A 86 3.96 -9.15 -14.28
C SER A 86 3.83 -8.81 -12.78
N GLY A 87 3.28 -7.63 -12.48
CA GLY A 87 3.10 -7.12 -11.12
C GLY A 87 4.40 -7.03 -10.32
N ALA A 88 4.34 -7.41 -9.05
CA ALA A 88 5.45 -7.38 -8.11
C ALA A 88 6.60 -8.35 -8.48
N ALA A 89 6.41 -9.23 -9.47
CA ALA A 89 7.46 -10.11 -9.98
C ALA A 89 8.37 -9.41 -11.01
N THR A 90 7.91 -8.32 -11.65
CA THR A 90 8.73 -7.53 -12.56
C THR A 90 9.78 -6.77 -11.76
N ARG A 91 11.05 -7.12 -11.92
CA ARG A 91 12.16 -6.51 -11.18
C ARG A 91 12.75 -5.34 -11.96
N GLY A 92 12.95 -4.23 -11.29
CA GLY A 92 13.70 -3.07 -11.77
C GLY A 92 14.79 -2.67 -10.78
N ALA A 93 15.56 -1.65 -11.13
CA ALA A 93 16.68 -1.25 -10.30
C ALA A 93 16.27 -0.63 -8.95
N LEU A 94 15.17 0.13 -8.93
CA LEU A 94 14.65 0.83 -7.76
C LEU A 94 13.26 0.34 -7.36
N GLY A 95 12.93 -0.92 -7.63
CA GLY A 95 11.67 -1.51 -7.21
C GLY A 95 11.33 -2.79 -7.96
N PRO A 96 10.20 -3.42 -7.64
CA PRO A 96 9.16 -2.93 -6.73
C PRO A 96 9.56 -3.10 -5.26
N PHE A 97 9.13 -2.18 -4.40
CA PHE A 97 9.28 -2.27 -2.95
C PHE A 97 8.02 -1.76 -2.25
N GLY A 98 7.66 -2.37 -1.13
CA GLY A 98 6.45 -2.02 -0.40
C GLY A 98 6.02 -3.09 0.58
N ILE A 99 4.72 -3.35 0.63
CA ILE A 99 4.07 -4.19 1.63
C ILE A 99 3.30 -5.32 0.94
N LEU A 100 3.44 -6.54 1.44
CA LEU A 100 2.55 -7.66 1.12
C LEU A 100 1.53 -7.77 2.25
N VAL A 101 0.25 -7.72 1.91
CA VAL A 101 -0.87 -7.91 2.83
C VAL A 101 -1.70 -9.11 2.38
N LEU A 102 -2.50 -9.67 3.29
CA LEU A 102 -3.32 -10.85 3.02
C LEU A 102 -2.46 -11.98 2.40
N ALA A 103 -1.28 -12.20 2.98
CA ALA A 103 -0.28 -13.10 2.43
C ALA A 103 -0.08 -14.33 3.31
N ASN A 104 0.02 -15.52 2.76
CA ASN A 104 0.32 -16.72 3.55
C ASN A 104 1.84 -16.84 3.78
N VAL A 105 2.25 -17.69 4.73
CA VAL A 105 3.68 -17.88 5.09
C VAL A 105 4.54 -18.29 3.90
N ALA A 106 3.98 -19.09 2.98
CA ALA A 106 4.68 -19.53 1.78
C ALA A 106 4.74 -18.47 0.67
N LEU A 107 4.06 -17.32 0.84
CA LEU A 107 3.90 -16.26 -0.15
C LEU A 107 3.35 -16.75 -1.51
N THR A 108 2.57 -17.83 -1.47
CA THR A 108 1.87 -18.36 -2.65
C THR A 108 0.55 -17.63 -2.88
N GLU A 109 -0.06 -17.11 -1.81
CA GLU A 109 -1.07 -16.05 -1.88
C GLU A 109 -0.52 -14.77 -1.24
N GLN A 110 -0.74 -13.64 -1.89
CA GLN A 110 -0.35 -12.31 -1.43
C GLN A 110 -1.00 -11.22 -2.29
N THR A 111 -1.41 -10.13 -1.64
CA THR A 111 -1.72 -8.87 -2.33
C THR A 111 -0.58 -7.90 -2.09
N ALA A 112 0.12 -7.50 -3.16
CA ALA A 112 1.26 -6.59 -3.03
C ALA A 112 0.82 -5.14 -3.27
N VAL A 113 1.16 -4.23 -2.35
CA VAL A 113 1.00 -2.80 -2.54
C VAL A 113 2.38 -2.15 -2.50
N TYR A 114 2.78 -1.49 -3.58
CA TYR A 114 4.19 -1.17 -3.76
C TYR A 114 4.44 0.07 -4.60
N PHE A 115 5.61 0.65 -4.37
CA PHE A 115 6.23 1.64 -5.24
C PHE A 115 7.14 0.95 -6.25
N TYR A 116 7.15 1.49 -7.47
CA TYR A 116 8.16 1.21 -8.47
C TYR A 116 8.69 2.54 -9.00
N VAL A 117 10.01 2.75 -8.92
CA VAL A 117 10.65 3.98 -9.38
C VAL A 117 11.43 3.69 -10.65
N SER A 118 11.04 4.33 -11.74
CA SER A 118 11.67 4.18 -13.05
C SER A 118 12.48 5.44 -13.39
N LYS A 119 13.62 5.29 -14.06
CA LYS A 119 14.45 6.43 -14.49
C LYS A 119 14.22 6.69 -15.97
N GLY A 120 13.90 7.94 -16.33
CA GLY A 120 13.69 8.39 -17.70
C GLY A 120 15.00 8.65 -18.45
N LEU A 121 14.88 8.84 -19.77
CA LEU A 121 16.01 9.22 -20.65
C LEU A 121 16.60 10.60 -20.30
N ASP A 122 15.79 11.46 -19.69
CA ASP A 122 16.17 12.77 -19.16
C ASP A 122 16.88 12.69 -17.79
N GLY A 123 17.04 11.48 -17.26
CA GLY A 123 17.59 11.22 -15.92
C GLY A 123 16.59 11.47 -14.80
N GLY A 124 15.38 11.95 -15.11
CA GLY A 124 14.32 12.18 -14.13
C GLY A 124 13.72 10.88 -13.62
N LEU A 125 13.30 10.87 -12.36
CA LEU A 125 12.60 9.74 -11.77
C LEU A 125 11.09 9.84 -12.01
N ARG A 126 10.47 8.71 -12.30
CA ARG A 126 9.01 8.54 -12.31
C ARG A 126 8.63 7.49 -11.29
N THR A 127 7.75 7.87 -10.38
CA THR A 127 7.26 6.99 -9.32
C THR A 127 5.89 6.45 -9.70
N HIS A 128 5.74 5.14 -9.62
CA HIS A 128 4.48 4.45 -9.79
C HIS A 128 4.08 3.79 -8.48
N PHE A 129 2.80 3.74 -8.20
CA PHE A 129 2.26 2.94 -7.11
C PHE A 129 1.24 1.96 -7.63
N CYS A 130 1.36 0.69 -7.25
CA CYS A 130 0.53 -0.39 -7.76
C CYS A 130 -0.03 -1.25 -6.61
N HIS A 131 -1.25 -1.72 -6.79
CA HIS A 131 -1.76 -2.93 -6.15
C HIS A 131 -1.67 -4.07 -7.16
N ASP A 132 -1.01 -5.15 -6.79
CA ASP A 132 -0.91 -6.37 -7.59
C ASP A 132 -1.72 -7.48 -6.94
N GLU A 133 -2.81 -7.86 -7.61
CA GLU A 133 -3.72 -8.92 -7.21
C GLU A 133 -3.44 -10.26 -7.91
N LEU A 134 -2.42 -10.35 -8.78
CA LEU A 134 -2.17 -11.54 -9.62
C LEU A 134 -1.95 -12.82 -8.81
N ARG A 135 -1.44 -12.66 -7.58
CA ARG A 135 -1.27 -13.74 -6.60
C ARG A 135 -2.17 -13.58 -5.37
N SER A 136 -3.23 -12.79 -5.43
CA SER A 136 -4.10 -12.56 -4.26
C SER A 136 -4.95 -13.78 -3.87
N THR A 137 -5.12 -14.75 -4.78
CA THR A 137 -5.95 -15.94 -4.54
C THR A 137 -5.57 -17.10 -5.47
N HIS A 138 -5.69 -18.34 -4.99
CA HIS A 138 -5.63 -19.56 -5.79
C HIS A 138 -6.93 -19.84 -6.56
N ALA A 139 -8.03 -19.15 -6.22
CA ALA A 139 -9.29 -19.30 -6.95
C ALA A 139 -9.11 -18.93 -8.43
N THR A 140 -9.73 -19.72 -9.30
CA THR A 140 -9.61 -19.59 -10.77
C THR A 140 -10.72 -18.77 -11.40
N ASP A 141 -11.81 -18.54 -10.67
CA ASP A 141 -13.00 -17.79 -11.07
C ASP A 141 -13.03 -16.35 -10.52
N VAL A 142 -11.94 -15.92 -9.88
CA VAL A 142 -11.76 -14.55 -9.37
C VAL A 142 -10.92 -13.75 -10.37
N ALA A 143 -11.45 -12.61 -10.81
CA ALA A 143 -10.70 -11.64 -11.60
C ALA A 143 -9.53 -11.08 -10.78
N LYS A 144 -8.34 -11.04 -11.39
CA LYS A 144 -7.10 -10.56 -10.79
C LYS A 144 -6.43 -9.61 -11.76
N GLU A 145 -6.13 -8.41 -11.29
CA GLU A 145 -5.46 -7.39 -12.09
C GLU A 145 -4.37 -6.67 -11.29
N VAL A 146 -3.52 -5.94 -11.99
CA VAL A 146 -2.61 -4.99 -11.36
C VAL A 146 -3.19 -3.61 -11.62
N VAL A 147 -3.61 -2.91 -10.56
CA VAL A 147 -4.14 -1.55 -10.66
C VAL A 147 -3.12 -0.57 -10.12
N GLY A 148 -3.00 0.59 -10.74
CA GLY A 148 -2.07 1.61 -10.28
C GLY A 148 -1.79 2.66 -11.33
N SER A 149 -0.96 3.63 -10.97
CA SER A 149 -0.65 4.79 -11.80
C SER A 149 0.64 5.46 -11.33
N THR A 150 1.09 6.45 -12.09
CA THR A 150 2.15 7.37 -11.70
C THR A 150 1.65 8.34 -10.63
N VAL A 151 2.47 8.58 -9.62
CA VAL A 151 2.20 9.54 -8.54
C VAL A 151 3.35 10.53 -8.41
N PRO A 152 3.09 11.85 -8.30
CA PRO A 152 4.15 12.83 -8.12
C PRO A 152 4.75 12.74 -6.70
N VAL A 153 6.08 12.73 -6.66
CA VAL A 153 6.90 12.83 -5.44
C VAL A 153 7.69 14.12 -5.54
N LEU A 154 7.51 15.02 -4.58
CA LEU A 154 8.19 16.32 -4.57
C LEU A 154 9.58 16.20 -3.94
N ASP A 155 10.43 17.18 -4.21
CA ASP A 155 11.78 17.23 -3.63
C ASP A 155 11.73 17.19 -2.10
N GLY A 156 12.56 16.35 -1.51
CA GLY A 156 12.60 16.10 -0.06
C GLY A 156 11.47 15.23 0.50
N GLU A 157 10.53 14.72 -0.30
CA GLU A 157 9.49 13.80 0.18
C GLU A 157 9.98 12.34 0.15
N ASP A 158 9.74 11.61 1.24
CA ASP A 158 9.86 10.14 1.26
C ASP A 158 8.66 9.49 0.55
N PHE A 159 8.84 8.26 0.06
CA PHE A 159 7.78 7.48 -0.59
C PHE A 159 6.76 7.03 0.46
N SER A 160 5.69 7.80 0.65
CA SER A 160 4.72 7.61 1.74
C SER A 160 3.42 6.97 1.27
N VAL A 161 2.89 6.06 2.07
CA VAL A 161 1.61 5.41 1.83
C VAL A 161 0.91 5.08 3.15
N ARG A 162 -0.42 5.30 3.18
CA ARG A 162 -1.31 4.74 4.20
C ARG A 162 -2.13 3.62 3.56
N VAL A 163 -2.14 2.43 4.14
CA VAL A 163 -2.82 1.23 3.62
C VAL A 163 -3.84 0.74 4.63
N LEU A 164 -5.12 0.77 4.27
CA LEU A 164 -6.20 0.16 5.02
C LEU A 164 -6.44 -1.25 4.48
N VAL A 165 -6.37 -2.25 5.35
CA VAL A 165 -6.71 -3.64 5.05
C VAL A 165 -7.96 -3.97 5.83
N ASP A 166 -9.00 -4.44 5.16
CA ASP A 166 -10.22 -4.93 5.80
C ASP A 166 -10.72 -6.17 5.05
N HIS A 167 -10.28 -7.33 5.51
CA HIS A 167 -10.58 -8.66 5.00
C HIS A 167 -10.35 -8.79 3.48
N SER A 168 -11.36 -8.44 2.68
CA SER A 168 -11.35 -8.59 1.23
C SER A 168 -11.13 -7.28 0.47
N ILE A 169 -10.88 -6.17 1.16
CA ILE A 169 -10.60 -4.87 0.53
C ILE A 169 -9.28 -4.30 1.06
N VAL A 170 -8.48 -3.77 0.14
CA VAL A 170 -7.25 -3.04 0.44
C VAL A 170 -7.33 -1.67 -0.20
N GLN A 171 -7.18 -0.61 0.59
CA GLN A 171 -7.21 0.78 0.12
C GLN A 171 -5.90 1.48 0.47
N SER A 172 -5.20 2.02 -0.51
CA SER A 172 -3.98 2.79 -0.30
C SER A 172 -4.18 4.26 -0.63
N PHE A 173 -3.61 5.13 0.22
CA PHE A 173 -3.56 6.58 0.07
C PHE A 173 -2.09 6.98 -0.02
N VAL A 174 -1.67 7.33 -1.23
CA VAL A 174 -0.27 7.40 -1.63
C VAL A 174 0.16 8.86 -1.71
N MET A 175 1.37 9.16 -1.24
CA MET A 175 1.94 10.51 -1.21
C MET A 175 0.99 11.53 -0.58
N GLY A 176 0.48 11.21 0.61
CA GLY A 176 -0.49 12.05 1.33
C GLY A 176 -1.85 12.16 0.65
N GLY A 177 -2.25 11.17 -0.16
CA GLY A 177 -3.57 11.12 -0.81
C GLY A 177 -3.62 11.71 -2.22
N ARG A 178 -2.48 12.11 -2.81
CA ARG A 178 -2.40 12.54 -4.23
C ARG A 178 -2.81 11.47 -5.21
N MET A 179 -2.72 10.22 -4.79
CA MET A 179 -3.23 9.06 -5.49
C MET A 179 -3.90 8.13 -4.48
N THR A 180 -5.00 7.49 -4.90
CA THR A 180 -5.62 6.40 -4.16
C THR A 180 -5.69 5.16 -5.03
N ALA A 181 -5.45 4.00 -4.45
CA ALA A 181 -5.69 2.71 -5.09
C ALA A 181 -6.62 1.88 -4.21
N THR A 182 -7.50 1.09 -4.81
CA THR A 182 -8.44 0.23 -4.09
C THR A 182 -8.51 -1.09 -4.83
N SER A 183 -8.33 -2.18 -4.08
CA SER A 183 -8.28 -3.54 -4.59
C SER A 183 -9.18 -4.46 -3.80
N ARG A 184 -9.62 -5.53 -4.46
CA ARG A 184 -10.37 -6.61 -3.81
C ARG A 184 -9.57 -7.89 -3.88
N ALA A 185 -9.42 -8.55 -2.76
CA ALA A 185 -8.69 -9.80 -2.65
C ALA A 185 -9.56 -10.85 -1.95
N TYR A 186 -9.47 -12.09 -2.41
CA TYR A 186 -10.25 -13.21 -1.88
C TYR A 186 -9.34 -14.42 -1.68
N PRO A 187 -8.32 -14.33 -0.79
CA PRO A 187 -7.40 -15.42 -0.55
C PRO A 187 -8.14 -16.67 -0.05
N THR A 188 -7.62 -17.83 -0.38
CA THR A 188 -8.16 -19.15 0.00
C THR A 188 -7.41 -19.78 1.18
N GLU A 189 -6.16 -19.37 1.39
CA GLU A 189 -5.25 -19.84 2.45
C GLU A 189 -4.85 -18.70 3.38
N ALA A 190 -4.61 -17.49 2.86
CA ALA A 190 -4.23 -16.32 3.65
C ALA A 190 -5.43 -15.67 4.35
N ILE A 191 -6.09 -16.40 5.25
CA ILE A 191 -7.31 -15.98 5.96
C ILE A 191 -7.07 -15.97 7.48
N TYR A 192 -7.49 -14.89 8.15
CA TYR A 192 -7.37 -14.72 9.61
C TYR A 192 -5.94 -14.97 10.11
N ALA A 193 -5.76 -15.90 11.06
CA ALA A 193 -4.46 -16.22 11.66
C ALA A 193 -3.44 -16.81 10.67
N ALA A 194 -3.86 -17.25 9.48
CA ALA A 194 -2.96 -17.72 8.43
C ALA A 194 -2.48 -16.59 7.50
N ALA A 195 -3.08 -15.40 7.58
CA ALA A 195 -2.60 -14.22 6.90
C ALA A 195 -1.44 -13.56 7.66
N GLY A 196 -0.47 -13.07 6.92
CA GLY A 196 0.71 -12.35 7.35
C GLY A 196 0.82 -11.01 6.63
N VAL A 197 1.63 -10.12 7.20
CA VAL A 197 2.06 -8.87 6.56
C VAL A 197 3.58 -8.89 6.45
N TYR A 198 4.09 -8.44 5.31
CA TYR A 198 5.53 -8.46 5.01
C TYR A 198 5.96 -7.14 4.39
N LEU A 199 7.15 -6.66 4.75
CA LEU A 199 7.87 -5.73 3.88
C LEU A 199 8.58 -6.52 2.79
N PHE A 200 8.63 -5.98 1.59
CA PHE A 200 9.42 -6.58 0.52
C PHE A 200 10.15 -5.52 -0.31
N ASN A 201 11.26 -5.94 -0.89
CA ASN A 201 12.01 -5.18 -1.88
C ASN A 201 12.50 -6.16 -2.94
N ASN A 202 11.80 -6.23 -4.07
CA ASN A 202 12.17 -7.08 -5.20
C ASN A 202 13.05 -6.35 -6.25
N ALA A 203 13.64 -5.22 -5.87
CA ALA A 203 14.60 -4.52 -6.71
C ALA A 203 15.84 -5.38 -7.01
N THR A 204 16.60 -4.96 -8.03
CA THR A 204 17.88 -5.59 -8.38
C THR A 204 19.08 -4.88 -7.76
N GLY A 205 19.01 -3.56 -7.56
CA GLY A 205 20.18 -2.74 -7.21
C GLY A 205 20.05 -1.89 -5.94
N ALA A 206 18.84 -1.62 -5.47
CA ALA A 206 18.61 -0.75 -4.32
C ALA A 206 18.19 -1.52 -3.06
N SER A 207 18.74 -1.11 -1.93
CA SER A 207 18.14 -1.36 -0.62
C SER A 207 17.22 -0.20 -0.26
N ILE A 208 16.16 -0.49 0.47
CA ILE A 208 15.20 0.51 0.94
C ILE A 208 15.14 0.49 2.46
N THR A 209 14.89 1.64 3.07
CA THR A 209 14.62 1.74 4.51
C THR A 209 13.18 2.19 4.69
N ALA A 210 12.41 1.46 5.50
CA ALA A 210 11.11 1.91 5.98
C ALA A 210 11.33 2.92 7.12
N GLU A 211 11.47 4.21 6.77
CA GLU A 211 11.72 5.30 7.72
C GLU A 211 10.58 5.42 8.74
N LYS A 212 9.34 5.26 8.28
CA LYS A 212 8.15 5.08 9.11
C LYS A 212 7.50 3.75 8.75
N LEU A 213 7.12 2.97 9.75
CA LEU A 213 6.23 1.84 9.61
C LEU A 213 5.45 1.66 10.90
N VAL A 214 4.27 2.26 10.96
CA VAL A 214 3.35 2.16 12.10
C VAL A 214 2.13 1.38 11.66
N VAL A 215 1.80 0.33 12.40
CA VAL A 215 0.65 -0.52 12.12
C VAL A 215 -0.33 -0.42 13.27
N HIS A 216 -1.56 -0.01 12.97
CA HIS A 216 -2.67 -0.03 13.90
C HIS A 216 -3.55 -1.25 13.62
N ASP A 217 -3.82 -2.02 14.67
CA ASP A 217 -4.95 -2.94 14.68
C ASP A 217 -6.23 -2.10 14.64
N MET A 218 -7.19 -2.49 13.80
CA MET A 218 -8.46 -1.77 13.66
C MET A 218 -9.58 -2.61 14.28
N ASP A 219 -10.45 -1.97 15.07
CA ASP A 219 -11.68 -2.58 15.58
C ASP A 219 -12.79 -2.54 14.51
N SER A 220 -13.72 -3.48 14.60
CA SER A 220 -14.88 -3.51 13.70
C SER A 220 -15.79 -2.31 13.96
N SER A 221 -16.33 -1.72 12.89
CA SER A 221 -17.30 -0.63 13.04
C SER A 221 -18.63 -1.12 13.61
N TYR A 222 -19.25 -0.30 14.46
CA TYR A 222 -20.54 -0.62 15.05
C TYR A 222 -21.68 -0.30 14.07
N ASN A 223 -22.15 -1.32 13.36
CA ASN A 223 -23.28 -1.19 12.44
C ASN A 223 -24.61 -1.33 13.20
N ARG A 224 -25.03 -0.28 13.94
CA ARG A 224 -26.41 -0.18 14.40
C ARG A 224 -27.26 0.44 13.32
N ILE A 225 -28.32 -0.26 12.93
CA ILE A 225 -29.38 0.32 12.11
C ILE A 225 -30.15 1.26 13.04
N PHE A 226 -29.99 2.57 12.84
CA PHE A 226 -30.85 3.55 13.51
C PHE A 226 -32.25 3.44 12.88
N THR A 227 -33.24 3.10 13.70
CA THR A 227 -34.66 3.07 13.30
C THR A 227 -35.33 4.38 13.71
N ASP A 228 -36.53 4.66 13.16
CA ASP A 228 -37.32 5.84 13.57
C ASP A 228 -37.63 5.84 15.08
N GLU A 229 -37.63 4.67 15.73
CA GLU A 229 -37.79 4.55 17.18
C GLU A 229 -36.59 5.09 17.97
N ASP A 230 -35.37 5.05 17.42
CA ASP A 230 -34.17 5.61 18.05
C ASP A 230 -34.14 7.15 17.98
N LEU A 231 -34.90 7.78 17.06
CA LEU A 231 -35.04 9.23 16.94
C LEU A 231 -36.06 9.82 17.92
N LEU A 232 -37.00 9.01 18.42
CA LEU A 232 -38.04 9.42 19.38
C LEU A 232 -37.54 9.51 20.82
N VAL A 233 -36.30 9.09 21.11
CA VAL A 233 -35.71 9.09 22.47
C VAL A 233 -34.85 10.33 22.71
N LEU A 234 -34.73 11.24 21.73
CA LEU A 234 -33.94 12.46 21.82
C LEU A 234 -34.77 13.74 22.07
N ASP A 235 -36.08 13.62 22.30
CA ASP A 235 -36.97 14.71 22.74
C ASP A 235 -37.32 14.63 24.24
#